data_AF-A0AAD1WE48-F1
#
_entry.id   AF-A0AAD1WE48-F1
#
_cell.length_a   1.000
_cell.length_b   1.000
_cell.length_c   1.000
_cell.angle_alpha   90.00
_cell.angle_beta   90.00
_cell.angle_gamma   90.00
#
_symmetry.space_group_name_H-M   'P 1'
#
loop_
_entity.id
_entity.type
_entity.pdbx_description
1 polymer ?
#
loop_
_entity_poly.entity_id
_entity_poly.type
_entity_poly.pdbx_seq_one_letter_code
_entity_poly.pdbx_strand_id
1 'polypeptide(L)'
;MISVLDAIWEDRDIRFDITPQQMKMRPGEVLIDCLDSIEDTKGNNGDRGRLLVTNLRIIWHSLALPRVNLAVGYNCIINITSRTANSKLRGQTEALYILTKCNNTRFEFIFTNAVPGSPRLFTSVIAVHRAYETSKMYRDLKLRGALIQNKQLRLLPREQVYDKINGVWNLSSDQGNLGTFFITNVRIVWHANMNDSFNVSIPYLQIRSIKIRDSKFGLALVIESSQQSGGYVLGFKIDPVEKLQDSVKEINSLHKVYSASPIFGVEYEMEEKVFF
;
A
#
# COMPACT_ATOMS: atom_id res chain seq x y z
N MET A 1 -5.08 8.87 21.15
CA MET A 1 -4.37 9.28 19.92
C MET A 1 -4.72 8.28 18.83
N ILE A 2 -5.42 8.74 17.79
CA ILE A 2 -5.61 7.98 16.55
C ILE A 2 -4.21 7.72 15.97
N SER A 3 -3.86 6.48 15.64
CA SER A 3 -2.54 6.20 15.08
C SER A 3 -2.39 6.96 13.76
N VAL A 4 -1.20 7.47 13.46
CA VAL A 4 -0.88 8.20 12.22
C VAL A 4 -1.16 7.35 10.95
N LEU A 5 -1.46 6.07 11.12
CA LEU A 5 -1.79 5.09 10.09
C LEU A 5 -3.29 4.94 9.78
N ASP A 6 -4.20 5.44 10.62
CA ASP A 6 -5.66 5.25 10.45
C ASP A 6 -6.26 5.99 9.22
N ALA A 7 -5.45 6.74 8.46
CA ALA A 7 -5.91 7.47 7.26
C ALA A 7 -4.79 7.70 6.22
N ILE A 8 -4.17 6.63 5.72
CA ILE A 8 -3.43 6.73 4.45
C ILE A 8 -4.45 6.92 3.34
N TRP A 9 -4.38 8.06 2.67
CA TRP A 9 -5.25 8.38 1.54
C TRP A 9 -4.50 8.35 0.23
N GLU A 10 -3.17 8.51 0.26
CA GLU A 10 -2.35 8.76 -0.92
C GLU A 10 -2.49 7.65 -1.97
N ASP A 11 -2.56 6.38 -1.58
CA ASP A 11 -2.79 5.25 -2.47
C ASP A 11 -4.27 4.88 -2.68
N ARG A 12 -5.19 5.42 -1.87
CA ARG A 12 -6.60 4.98 -1.77
C ARG A 12 -7.64 5.97 -2.26
N ASP A 13 -7.25 7.22 -2.49
CA ASP A 13 -8.14 8.29 -2.93
C ASP A 13 -7.65 8.92 -4.26
N ILE A 14 -8.58 9.66 -4.87
CA ILE A 14 -8.31 10.60 -5.95
C ILE A 14 -8.64 11.99 -5.44
N ARG A 15 -7.72 12.94 -5.59
CA ARG A 15 -7.94 14.32 -5.15
C ARG A 15 -7.49 15.31 -6.23
N PHE A 16 -8.20 16.42 -6.30
CA PHE A 16 -7.93 17.55 -7.18
C PHE A 16 -7.55 18.75 -6.33
N ASP A 17 -6.75 19.66 -6.88
CA ASP A 17 -6.30 20.90 -6.25
C ASP A 17 -5.77 20.69 -4.83
N ILE A 18 -4.96 19.63 -4.67
CA ILE A 18 -4.34 19.30 -3.38
C ILE A 18 -3.41 20.41 -2.93
N THR A 19 -3.35 20.60 -1.61
CA THR A 19 -2.49 21.61 -1.00
C THR A 19 -1.00 21.28 -1.21
N PRO A 20 -0.10 22.27 -1.17
CA PRO A 20 1.35 22.00 -1.23
C PRO A 20 1.84 21.02 -0.16
N GLN A 21 1.19 21.00 1.01
CA GLN A 21 1.54 20.06 2.08
C GLN A 21 1.13 18.62 1.75
N GLN A 22 -0.02 18.42 1.08
CA GLN A 22 -0.47 17.10 0.62
C GLN A 22 0.32 16.57 -0.58
N MET A 23 0.95 17.48 -1.34
CA MET A 23 1.81 17.15 -2.48
C MET A 23 3.19 16.62 -2.05
N LYS A 24 3.64 16.96 -0.83
CA LYS A 24 4.88 16.40 -0.27
C LYS A 24 4.73 14.90 -0.08
N MET A 25 5.85 14.20 -0.26
CA MET A 25 5.93 12.77 0.02
C MET A 25 5.71 12.53 1.50
N ARG A 26 4.79 11.63 1.83
CA ARG A 26 4.61 11.17 3.22
C ARG A 26 5.79 10.29 3.65
N PRO A 27 5.97 10.01 4.96
CA PRO A 27 6.90 8.99 5.39
C PRO A 27 6.63 7.65 4.70
N GLY A 28 7.69 7.03 4.18
CA GLY A 28 7.66 5.81 3.35
C GLY A 28 7.31 6.04 1.87
N GLU A 29 6.77 7.20 1.50
CA GLU A 29 6.56 7.54 0.09
C GLU A 29 7.85 8.08 -0.53
N VAL A 30 8.19 7.60 -1.71
CA VAL A 30 9.40 8.01 -2.45
C VAL A 30 9.04 8.40 -3.87
N LEU A 31 9.71 9.43 -4.38
CA LEU A 31 9.63 9.82 -5.78
C LEU A 31 10.45 8.81 -6.61
N ILE A 32 9.80 8.17 -7.58
CA ILE A 32 10.43 7.19 -8.47
C ILE A 32 10.82 7.86 -9.79
N ASP A 33 9.90 8.65 -10.37
CA ASP A 33 10.15 9.37 -11.61
C ASP A 33 9.51 10.76 -11.62
N CYS A 34 10.14 11.67 -12.36
CA CYS A 34 9.67 13.02 -12.62
C CYS A 34 9.72 13.26 -14.13
N LEU A 35 8.55 13.49 -14.70
CA LEU A 35 8.35 13.69 -16.13
C LEU A 35 7.89 15.12 -16.37
N ASP A 36 8.75 15.90 -17.02
CA ASP A 36 8.44 17.25 -17.45
C ASP A 36 7.66 17.27 -18.75
N SER A 37 6.99 18.39 -19.02
CA SER A 37 6.24 18.63 -20.25
C SER A 37 5.10 17.63 -20.47
N ILE A 38 4.47 17.18 -19.39
CA ILE A 38 3.29 16.32 -19.43
C ILE A 38 2.04 17.19 -19.35
N GLU A 39 1.17 17.05 -20.34
CA GLU A 39 -0.12 17.73 -20.44
C GLU A 39 -1.24 16.84 -19.90
N ASP A 40 -2.07 17.36 -19.00
CA ASP A 40 -3.37 16.76 -18.69
C ASP A 40 -4.35 17.13 -19.82
N THR A 41 -4.45 16.24 -20.80
CA THR A 41 -5.20 16.48 -22.04
C THR A 41 -6.70 16.51 -21.82
N LYS A 42 -7.19 15.89 -20.74
CA LYS A 42 -8.62 15.83 -20.45
C LYS A 42 -9.07 16.99 -19.57
N GLY A 43 -8.34 17.28 -18.50
CA GLY A 43 -8.72 18.31 -17.54
C GLY A 43 -8.17 19.70 -17.86
N ASN A 44 -6.94 19.78 -18.39
CA ASN A 44 -6.20 21.04 -18.54
C ASN A 44 -5.49 21.13 -19.91
N ASN A 45 -6.25 20.89 -20.97
CA ASN A 45 -5.73 20.83 -22.35
C ASN A 45 -5.08 22.16 -22.77
N GLY A 46 -3.83 22.10 -23.24
CA GLY A 46 -2.98 23.24 -23.55
C GLY A 46 -2.11 23.74 -22.39
N ASP A 47 -2.28 23.21 -21.18
CA ASP A 47 -1.42 23.55 -20.05
C ASP A 47 -0.28 22.56 -19.90
N ARG A 48 0.94 23.09 -19.77
CA ARG A 48 2.13 22.27 -19.60
C ARG A 48 2.32 21.99 -18.11
N GLY A 49 2.30 20.72 -17.75
CA GLY A 49 2.51 20.27 -16.39
C GLY A 49 3.73 19.39 -16.21
N ARG A 50 3.86 18.90 -14.98
CA ARG A 50 4.83 17.90 -14.55
C ARG A 50 4.09 16.74 -13.90
N LEU A 51 4.48 15.53 -14.28
CA LEU A 51 3.97 14.30 -13.70
C LEU A 51 5.03 13.70 -12.77
N LEU A 52 4.67 13.53 -11.51
CA LEU A 52 5.45 12.85 -10.49
C LEU A 52 4.89 11.44 -10.32
N VAL A 53 5.74 10.44 -10.46
CA VAL A 53 5.42 9.03 -10.24
C VAL A 53 6.07 8.65 -8.91
N THR A 54 5.26 8.39 -7.89
CA THR A 54 5.72 7.96 -6.57
C THR A 54 5.50 6.46 -6.41
N ASN A 55 5.91 5.89 -5.29
CA ASN A 55 5.61 4.48 -4.99
C ASN A 55 4.14 4.22 -4.59
N LEU A 56 3.30 5.25 -4.39
CA LEU A 56 1.92 5.13 -3.94
C LEU A 56 0.88 5.75 -4.89
N ARG A 57 1.28 6.78 -5.63
CA ARG A 57 0.37 7.59 -6.43
C ARG A 57 1.09 8.28 -7.58
N ILE A 58 0.30 8.79 -8.50
CA ILE A 58 0.75 9.77 -9.47
C ILE A 58 0.23 11.14 -9.05
N ILE A 59 1.08 12.15 -9.18
CA ILE A 59 0.71 13.55 -8.99
C ILE A 59 1.00 14.29 -10.28
N TRP A 60 0.00 14.98 -10.82
CA TRP A 60 0.22 15.95 -11.89
C TRP A 60 -0.01 17.34 -11.35
N HIS A 61 0.83 18.30 -11.72
CA HIS A 61 0.57 19.71 -11.46
C HIS A 61 0.94 20.58 -12.65
N SER A 62 0.19 21.67 -12.84
CA SER A 62 0.54 22.71 -13.80
C SER A 62 1.88 23.36 -13.45
N LEU A 63 2.70 23.66 -14.46
CA LEU A 63 3.92 24.45 -14.28
C LEU A 63 3.62 25.95 -14.23
N ALA A 64 2.58 26.40 -14.93
CA ALA A 64 2.16 27.80 -14.93
C ALA A 64 1.39 28.17 -13.66
N LEU A 65 0.54 27.26 -13.16
CA LEU A 65 -0.35 27.51 -12.04
C LEU A 65 -0.44 26.30 -11.09
N PRO A 66 0.56 26.07 -10.21
CA PRO A 66 0.67 24.83 -9.41
C PRO A 66 -0.50 24.50 -8.48
N ARG A 67 -1.39 25.47 -8.19
CA ARG A 67 -2.64 25.21 -7.46
C ARG A 67 -3.60 24.30 -8.25
N VAL A 68 -3.48 24.28 -9.57
CA VAL A 68 -4.20 23.36 -10.46
C VAL A 68 -3.37 22.08 -10.54
N ASN A 69 -3.85 21.05 -9.85
CA ASN A 69 -3.14 19.79 -9.74
C ASN A 69 -4.11 18.65 -9.43
N LEU A 70 -3.61 17.43 -9.51
CA LEU A 70 -4.35 16.22 -9.16
C LEU A 70 -3.41 15.16 -8.59
N ALA A 71 -3.96 14.29 -7.76
CA ALA A 71 -3.30 13.11 -7.23
C ALA A 71 -4.21 11.88 -7.44
N VAL A 72 -3.63 10.81 -7.97
CA VAL A 72 -4.31 9.54 -8.25
C VAL A 72 -3.59 8.42 -7.52
N GLY A 73 -4.21 7.90 -6.46
CA GLY A 73 -3.71 6.73 -5.74
C GLY A 73 -3.77 5.46 -6.59
N TYR A 74 -2.74 4.62 -6.48
CA TYR A 74 -2.65 3.41 -7.31
C TYR A 74 -3.75 2.39 -7.02
N ASN A 75 -4.25 2.30 -5.79
CA ASN A 75 -5.35 1.39 -5.47
C ASN A 75 -6.68 1.80 -6.13
N CYS A 76 -6.79 3.02 -6.64
CA CYS A 76 -7.96 3.48 -7.38
C CYS A 76 -7.90 3.15 -8.87
N ILE A 77 -6.75 2.74 -9.40
CA ILE A 77 -6.58 2.49 -10.83
C ILE A 77 -7.21 1.14 -11.19
N ILE A 78 -8.10 1.15 -12.19
CA ILE A 78 -8.68 -0.06 -12.78
C ILE A 78 -7.86 -0.50 -13.98
N ASN A 79 -7.48 0.45 -14.83
CA ASN A 79 -6.85 0.14 -16.10
C ASN A 79 -5.93 1.28 -16.55
N ILE A 80 -4.81 0.91 -17.17
CA ILE A 80 -3.87 1.82 -17.81
C ILE A 80 -3.70 1.35 -19.26
N THR A 81 -4.03 2.21 -20.21
CA THR A 81 -3.88 1.91 -21.65
C THR A 81 -3.22 3.05 -22.39
N SER A 82 -2.56 2.73 -23.49
CA SER A 82 -2.08 3.73 -24.43
C SER A 82 -3.07 3.87 -25.59
N ARG A 83 -3.47 5.10 -25.93
CA ARG A 83 -4.33 5.40 -27.08
C ARG A 83 -3.96 6.75 -27.68
N THR A 84 -4.33 6.97 -28.93
CA THR A 84 -4.16 8.26 -29.59
C THR A 84 -5.14 9.29 -29.03
N ALA A 85 -4.63 10.46 -28.65
CA ALA A 85 -5.40 11.63 -28.23
C ALA A 85 -5.01 12.87 -29.05
N ASN A 86 -5.85 13.92 -28.99
CA ASN A 86 -5.55 15.21 -29.61
C ASN A 86 -5.15 16.23 -28.53
N SER A 87 -3.84 16.44 -28.40
CA SER A 87 -3.24 17.42 -27.49
C SER A 87 -3.23 18.80 -28.14
N LYS A 88 -3.50 19.87 -27.40
CA LYS A 88 -3.36 21.22 -27.94
C LYS A 88 -1.89 21.63 -28.10
N LEU A 89 -0.98 21.00 -27.36
CA LEU A 89 0.45 21.25 -27.44
C LEU A 89 1.15 20.46 -28.57
N ARG A 90 0.60 19.32 -29.01
CA ARG A 90 1.21 18.45 -30.04
C ARG A 90 0.34 18.07 -31.23
N GLY A 91 -0.97 18.29 -31.16
CA GLY A 91 -1.92 17.68 -32.09
C GLY A 91 -2.13 16.20 -31.78
N GLN A 92 -2.33 15.39 -32.82
CA GLN A 92 -2.59 13.96 -32.68
C GLN A 92 -1.33 13.20 -32.23
N THR A 93 -1.38 12.58 -31.06
CA THR A 93 -0.22 11.87 -30.48
C THR A 93 -0.67 10.76 -29.54
N GLU A 94 0.24 9.85 -29.21
CA GLU A 94 0.01 8.80 -28.21
C GLU A 94 -0.12 9.41 -26.81
N ALA A 95 -1.11 8.94 -26.04
CA ALA A 95 -1.42 9.42 -24.70
C ALA A 95 -1.73 8.27 -23.74
N LEU A 96 -1.41 8.50 -22.47
CA LEU A 96 -1.64 7.58 -21.36
C LEU A 96 -3.05 7.77 -20.81
N TYR A 97 -3.89 6.75 -20.94
CA TYR A 97 -5.24 6.71 -20.39
C TYR A 97 -5.22 5.94 -19.08
N ILE A 98 -5.58 6.59 -17.99
CA ILE A 98 -5.73 5.99 -16.67
C ILE A 98 -7.21 6.01 -16.30
N LEU A 99 -7.85 4.83 -16.30
CA LEU A 99 -9.21 4.65 -15.82
C LEU A 99 -9.17 4.27 -14.35
N THR A 100 -9.94 4.97 -13.53
CA THR A 100 -9.99 4.77 -12.08
C THR A 100 -11.41 4.58 -11.57
N LYS A 101 -11.53 4.02 -10.38
CA LYS A 101 -12.76 4.03 -9.58
C LYS A 101 -12.41 4.32 -8.13
N CYS A 102 -13.01 5.37 -7.59
CA CYS A 102 -12.87 5.78 -6.20
C CYS A 102 -14.27 6.10 -5.66
N ASN A 103 -14.63 5.55 -4.49
CA ASN A 103 -15.93 5.79 -3.85
C ASN A 103 -17.13 5.63 -4.81
N ASN A 104 -17.15 4.54 -5.59
CA ASN A 104 -18.12 4.23 -6.64
C ASN A 104 -18.20 5.20 -7.82
N THR A 105 -17.37 6.24 -7.86
CA THR A 105 -17.27 7.16 -8.99
C THR A 105 -16.11 6.75 -9.89
N ARG A 106 -16.32 6.77 -11.21
CA ARG A 106 -15.27 6.50 -12.19
C ARG A 106 -14.71 7.80 -12.72
N PHE A 107 -13.38 7.90 -12.77
CA PHE A 107 -12.69 8.98 -13.46
C PHE A 107 -11.79 8.39 -14.53
N GLU A 108 -11.49 9.19 -15.54
CA GLU A 108 -10.50 8.84 -16.54
C GLU A 108 -9.61 10.05 -16.75
N PHE A 109 -8.31 9.82 -16.72
CA PHE A 109 -7.27 10.83 -16.91
C PHE A 109 -6.50 10.53 -18.19
N ILE A 110 -6.14 11.58 -18.93
CA ILE A 110 -5.43 11.46 -20.20
C ILE A 110 -4.18 12.33 -20.10
N PHE A 111 -3.01 11.70 -20.09
CA PHE A 111 -1.74 12.40 -20.04
C PHE A 111 -0.98 12.25 -21.36
N THR A 112 -0.52 13.38 -21.90
CA THR A 112 0.24 13.41 -23.14
C THR A 112 1.63 13.98 -22.87
N ASN A 113 2.68 13.37 -23.41
CA ASN A 113 4.01 13.95 -23.39
C ASN A 113 4.15 14.96 -24.55
N ALA A 114 4.43 16.22 -24.23
CA ALA A 114 4.63 17.23 -25.26
C ALA A 114 5.96 17.07 -26.03
N VAL A 115 6.90 16.29 -25.49
CA VAL A 115 8.17 15.95 -26.14
C VAL A 115 7.99 14.66 -26.96
N PRO A 116 8.24 14.68 -28.29
CA PRO A 116 8.13 13.50 -29.14
C PRO A 116 9.16 12.42 -28.78
N GLY A 117 8.83 11.16 -29.09
CA GLY A 117 9.80 10.06 -29.09
C GLY A 117 10.21 9.52 -27.72
N SER A 118 9.64 10.02 -26.63
CA SER A 118 9.94 9.53 -25.28
C SER A 118 8.85 8.59 -24.75
N PRO A 119 9.11 7.27 -24.70
CA PRO A 119 8.16 6.29 -24.14
C PRO A 119 8.13 6.31 -22.60
N ARG A 120 8.98 7.12 -21.96
CA ARG A 120 9.24 7.12 -20.51
C ARG A 120 7.98 7.30 -19.67
N LEU A 121 7.02 8.09 -20.16
CA LEU A 121 5.72 8.27 -19.51
C LEU A 121 5.01 6.94 -19.29
N PHE A 122 4.97 6.10 -20.33
CA PHE A 122 4.27 4.84 -20.31
C PHE A 122 5.04 3.79 -19.52
N THR A 123 6.34 3.65 -19.78
CA THR A 123 7.18 2.61 -19.15
C THR A 123 7.23 2.78 -17.64
N SER A 124 7.48 4.00 -17.17
CA SER A 124 7.58 4.32 -15.74
C SER A 124 6.26 4.09 -15.00
N VAL A 125 5.16 4.69 -15.49
CA VAL A 125 3.86 4.57 -14.82
C VAL A 125 3.34 3.13 -14.78
N ILE A 126 3.43 2.40 -15.90
CA ILE A 126 2.94 1.01 -15.97
C ILE A 126 3.77 0.09 -15.08
N ALA A 127 5.09 0.25 -15.07
CA ALA A 127 5.97 -0.63 -14.31
C ALA A 127 5.82 -0.40 -12.80
N VAL A 128 5.77 0.87 -12.36
CA VAL A 128 5.54 1.20 -10.95
C VAL A 128 4.15 0.74 -10.49
N HIS A 129 3.10 0.93 -11.29
CA HIS A 129 1.77 0.43 -10.96
C HIS A 129 1.74 -1.11 -10.85
N ARG A 130 2.47 -1.83 -11.69
CA ARG A 130 2.62 -3.30 -11.58
C ARG A 130 3.35 -3.71 -10.30
N ALA A 131 4.44 -3.01 -9.95
CA ALA A 131 5.15 -3.23 -8.69
C ALA A 131 4.26 -2.95 -7.48
N TYR A 132 3.40 -1.93 -7.56
CA TYR A 132 2.35 -1.68 -6.60
C TYR A 132 1.41 -2.90 -6.51
N GLU A 133 0.72 -3.29 -7.58
CA GLU A 133 -0.27 -4.37 -7.54
C GLU A 133 0.27 -5.72 -7.00
N THR A 134 1.52 -6.05 -7.34
CA THR A 134 2.15 -7.32 -6.94
C THR A 134 2.65 -7.35 -5.49
N SER A 135 2.71 -6.20 -4.81
CA SER A 135 3.21 -6.06 -3.43
C SER A 135 2.11 -5.79 -2.40
N LYS A 136 0.84 -6.10 -2.71
CA LYS A 136 -0.30 -5.83 -1.80
C LYS A 136 -0.16 -6.47 -0.40
N MET A 137 0.57 -7.58 -0.26
CA MET A 137 0.76 -8.27 1.02
C MET A 137 1.48 -7.43 2.09
N TYR A 138 2.14 -6.33 1.74
CA TYR A 138 2.76 -5.39 2.69
C TYR A 138 1.76 -4.44 3.33
N ARG A 139 0.57 -4.31 2.76
CA ARG A 139 -0.35 -3.20 3.08
C ARG A 139 -1.82 -3.57 3.14
N ASP A 140 -2.22 -4.73 2.62
CA ASP A 140 -3.58 -5.24 2.73
C ASP A 140 -3.66 -6.43 3.68
N LEU A 141 -4.66 -6.40 4.56
CA LEU A 141 -5.00 -7.53 5.42
C LEU A 141 -5.48 -8.70 4.57
N LYS A 142 -4.93 -9.89 4.80
CA LYS A 142 -5.29 -11.09 4.04
C LYS A 142 -5.76 -12.21 4.97
N LEU A 143 -6.97 -12.69 4.72
CA LEU A 143 -7.49 -13.94 5.28
C LEU A 143 -7.31 -15.06 4.27
N ARG A 144 -6.93 -16.26 4.73
CA ARG A 144 -6.81 -17.48 3.92
C ARG A 144 -5.94 -17.29 2.67
N GLY A 145 -4.76 -16.71 2.86
CA GLY A 145 -3.77 -16.51 1.80
C GLY A 145 -2.88 -17.74 1.61
N ALA A 146 -2.21 -17.84 0.46
CA ALA A 146 -1.13 -18.81 0.24
C ALA A 146 0.17 -18.31 0.89
N LEU A 147 0.23 -18.39 2.23
CA LEU A 147 1.31 -17.80 3.04
C LEU A 147 2.39 -18.81 3.44
N ILE A 148 2.03 -20.09 3.51
CA ILE A 148 2.87 -21.14 4.08
C ILE A 148 3.33 -22.07 2.96
N GLN A 149 4.62 -22.37 2.94
CA GLN A 149 5.25 -23.35 2.05
C GLN A 149 6.13 -24.25 2.89
N ASN A 150 5.94 -25.57 2.80
CA ASN A 150 6.71 -26.56 3.57
C ASN A 150 6.77 -26.26 5.09
N LYS A 151 5.63 -25.89 5.68
CA LYS A 151 5.49 -25.51 7.10
C LYS A 151 6.34 -24.30 7.54
N GLN A 152 6.81 -23.49 6.59
CA GLN A 152 7.49 -22.23 6.83
C GLN A 152 6.73 -21.06 6.21
N LEU A 153 6.87 -19.88 6.81
CA LEU A 153 6.31 -18.65 6.25
C LEU A 153 7.06 -18.26 4.98
N ARG A 154 6.34 -18.05 3.88
CA ARG A 154 6.89 -17.46 2.66
C ARG A 154 7.10 -15.96 2.88
N LEU A 155 8.35 -15.57 3.05
CA LEU A 155 8.74 -14.19 3.28
C LEU A 155 8.58 -13.35 2.01
N LEU A 156 8.14 -12.11 2.20
CA LEU A 156 8.17 -11.07 1.18
C LEU A 156 9.60 -10.52 1.03
N PRO A 157 9.95 -9.84 -0.08
CA PRO A 157 11.19 -9.07 -0.16
C PRO A 157 11.40 -8.16 1.07
N ARG A 158 12.61 -8.10 1.63
CA ARG A 158 12.91 -7.29 2.85
C ARG A 158 12.08 -7.65 4.11
N GLU A 159 11.28 -8.72 4.08
CA GLU A 159 10.61 -9.24 5.27
C GLU A 159 11.57 -10.12 6.07
N GLN A 160 11.66 -9.86 7.37
CA GLN A 160 12.48 -10.63 8.31
C GLN A 160 11.62 -11.05 9.50
N VAL A 161 11.75 -12.32 9.90
CA VAL A 161 11.06 -12.85 11.09
C VAL A 161 11.86 -12.46 12.33
N TYR A 162 11.18 -11.84 13.29
CA TYR A 162 11.72 -11.47 14.60
C TYR A 162 11.44 -12.56 15.63
N ASP A 163 10.20 -13.08 15.65
CA ASP A 163 9.82 -14.16 16.55
C ASP A 163 8.85 -15.15 15.87
N LYS A 164 8.92 -16.39 16.33
CA LYS A 164 8.04 -17.49 15.95
C LYS A 164 7.54 -18.17 17.21
N ILE A 165 6.24 -18.05 17.45
CA ILE A 165 5.58 -18.57 18.64
C ILE A 165 4.67 -19.73 18.23
N ASN A 166 4.99 -20.92 18.71
CA ASN A 166 4.15 -22.11 18.51
C ASN A 166 3.06 -22.17 19.57
N GLY A 167 1.97 -22.88 19.27
CA GLY A 167 0.92 -23.16 20.25
C GLY A 167 -0.01 -21.97 20.50
N VAL A 168 -0.08 -21.02 19.56
CA VAL A 168 -0.92 -19.84 19.67
C VAL A 168 -2.34 -20.17 19.20
N TRP A 169 -3.30 -19.99 20.09
CA TRP A 169 -4.71 -20.25 19.80
C TRP A 169 -5.37 -19.03 19.19
N ASN A 170 -6.01 -19.20 18.04
CA ASN A 170 -6.92 -18.19 17.50
C ASN A 170 -8.31 -18.33 18.16
N LEU A 171 -8.81 -17.22 18.69
CA LEU A 171 -10.06 -17.12 19.45
C LEU A 171 -11.26 -16.62 18.62
N SER A 172 -11.14 -16.51 17.30
CA SER A 172 -12.21 -16.04 16.41
C SER A 172 -13.29 -17.10 16.13
N SER A 173 -13.15 -18.32 16.64
CA SER A 173 -14.07 -19.44 16.46
C SER A 173 -14.36 -20.14 17.79
N ASP A 174 -15.56 -20.70 17.94
CA ASP A 174 -16.04 -21.30 19.20
C ASP A 174 -15.17 -22.46 19.73
N GLN A 175 -14.50 -23.20 18.84
CA GLN A 175 -13.65 -24.33 19.23
C GLN A 175 -12.16 -23.98 19.37
N GLY A 176 -11.77 -22.74 19.07
CA GLY A 176 -10.36 -22.32 19.01
C GLY A 176 -9.54 -23.10 17.97
N ASN A 177 -8.56 -22.47 17.34
CA ASN A 177 -7.64 -23.18 16.46
C ASN A 177 -6.21 -23.03 16.96
N LEU A 178 -5.52 -24.15 17.19
CA LEU A 178 -4.11 -24.16 17.56
C LEU A 178 -3.25 -23.88 16.32
N GLY A 179 -2.34 -22.94 16.43
CA GLY A 179 -1.52 -22.51 15.31
C GLY A 179 -0.14 -22.02 15.70
N THR A 180 0.52 -21.46 14.70
CA THR A 180 1.84 -20.84 14.81
C THR A 180 1.73 -19.37 14.43
N PHE A 181 2.38 -18.52 15.20
CA PHE A 181 2.36 -17.08 15.09
C PHE A 181 3.75 -16.58 14.71
N PHE A 182 3.84 -15.74 13.69
CA PHE A 182 5.07 -15.13 13.20
C PHE A 182 4.96 -13.61 13.37
N ILE A 183 5.97 -13.04 13.98
CA ILE A 183 6.15 -11.59 14.12
C ILE A 183 7.27 -11.20 13.16
N THR A 184 6.98 -10.34 12.19
CA THR A 184 7.98 -9.86 11.21
C THR A 184 8.14 -8.35 11.32
N ASN A 185 9.05 -7.75 10.56
CA ASN A 185 9.19 -6.29 10.48
C ASN A 185 8.07 -5.57 9.69
N VAL A 186 7.25 -6.29 8.90
CA VAL A 186 6.23 -5.67 8.04
C VAL A 186 4.80 -6.09 8.40
N ARG A 187 4.62 -7.29 8.97
CA ARG A 187 3.31 -7.84 9.28
C ARG A 187 3.37 -8.90 10.37
N ILE A 188 2.19 -9.25 10.85
CA ILE A 188 1.98 -10.37 11.77
C ILE A 188 1.24 -11.45 11.01
N VAL A 189 1.69 -12.70 11.12
CA VAL A 189 1.04 -13.83 10.46
C VAL A 189 0.69 -14.90 11.48
N TRP A 190 -0.51 -15.43 11.40
CA TRP A 190 -0.89 -16.64 12.13
C TRP A 190 -1.48 -17.66 11.16
N HIS A 191 -1.15 -18.94 11.34
CA HIS A 191 -1.81 -20.03 10.62
C HIS A 191 -2.12 -21.20 11.57
N ALA A 192 -3.22 -21.90 11.32
CA ALA A 192 -3.53 -23.13 12.03
C ALA A 192 -2.55 -24.25 11.63
N ASN A 193 -2.20 -25.11 12.60
CA ASN A 193 -1.23 -26.20 12.35
C ASN A 193 -1.84 -27.36 11.56
N MET A 194 -3.13 -27.64 11.79
CA MET A 194 -3.88 -28.73 11.14
C MET A 194 -4.37 -28.34 9.74
N ASN A 195 -4.50 -27.05 9.46
CA ASN A 195 -4.96 -26.55 8.17
C ASN A 195 -4.27 -25.21 7.87
N ASP A 196 -3.15 -25.26 7.16
CA ASP A 196 -2.35 -24.08 6.86
C ASP A 196 -3.10 -23.05 6.01
N SER A 197 -4.18 -23.43 5.30
CA SER A 197 -5.06 -22.51 4.57
C SER A 197 -5.94 -21.67 5.49
N PHE A 198 -6.11 -22.07 6.75
CA PHE A 198 -6.74 -21.24 7.77
C PHE A 198 -5.69 -20.36 8.44
N ASN A 199 -5.47 -19.20 7.83
CA ASN A 199 -4.46 -18.24 8.23
C ASN A 199 -4.94 -16.79 8.11
N VAL A 200 -4.19 -15.90 8.75
CA VAL A 200 -4.36 -14.45 8.66
C VAL A 200 -2.99 -13.78 8.59
N SER A 201 -2.87 -12.78 7.72
CA SER A 201 -1.73 -11.89 7.58
C SER A 201 -2.20 -10.46 7.81
N ILE A 202 -1.67 -9.82 8.84
CA ILE A 202 -2.05 -8.48 9.31
C ILE A 202 -0.84 -7.56 9.17
N PRO A 203 -0.74 -6.76 8.09
CA PRO A 203 0.30 -5.76 7.97
C PRO A 203 0.21 -4.73 9.09
N TYR A 204 1.36 -4.25 9.60
CA TYR A 204 1.38 -3.19 10.60
C TYR A 204 0.62 -1.95 10.15
N LEU A 205 0.63 -1.68 8.85
CA LEU A 205 -0.14 -0.61 8.24
C LEU A 205 -1.64 -0.65 8.58
N GLN A 206 -2.20 -1.86 8.72
CA GLN A 206 -3.62 -2.07 8.97
C GLN A 206 -3.94 -2.24 10.45
N ILE A 207 -2.96 -2.15 11.35
CA ILE A 207 -3.18 -2.31 12.79
C ILE A 207 -3.55 -0.96 13.39
N ARG A 208 -4.72 -0.92 14.03
CA ARG A 208 -5.21 0.24 14.76
C ARG A 208 -4.82 0.17 16.23
N SER A 209 -4.97 -0.99 16.86
CA SER A 209 -4.55 -1.18 18.25
C SER A 209 -4.14 -2.61 18.56
N ILE A 210 -3.19 -2.74 19.48
CA ILE A 210 -2.68 -4.02 20.00
C ILE A 210 -2.79 -3.95 21.52
N LYS A 211 -3.62 -4.82 22.11
CA LYS A 211 -3.90 -4.79 23.55
C LYS A 211 -4.00 -6.20 24.10
N ILE A 212 -3.81 -6.34 25.42
CA ILE A 212 -4.24 -7.53 26.14
C ILE A 212 -5.65 -7.28 26.66
N ARG A 213 -6.55 -8.25 26.50
CA ARG A 213 -7.92 -8.22 27.05
C ARG A 213 -8.29 -9.56 27.64
N ASP A 214 -9.23 -9.54 28.58
CA ASP A 214 -9.89 -10.75 29.07
C ASP A 214 -10.72 -11.43 27.96
N SER A 215 -10.70 -12.75 27.95
CA SER A 215 -11.52 -13.60 27.11
C SER A 215 -12.11 -14.75 27.93
N LYS A 216 -13.04 -15.52 27.35
CA LYS A 216 -13.57 -16.75 27.99
C LYS A 216 -12.48 -17.77 28.33
N PHE A 217 -11.30 -17.68 27.71
CA PHE A 217 -10.19 -18.63 27.86
C PHE A 217 -9.00 -18.04 28.62
N GLY A 218 -9.18 -16.90 29.30
CA GLY A 218 -8.13 -16.14 29.98
C GLY A 218 -7.67 -14.92 29.19
N LEU A 219 -6.53 -14.35 29.57
CA LEU A 219 -5.95 -13.19 28.89
C LEU A 219 -5.53 -13.54 27.46
N ALA A 220 -5.80 -12.62 26.52
CA ALA A 220 -5.50 -12.79 25.11
C ALA A 220 -4.94 -11.50 24.50
N LEU A 221 -4.06 -11.67 23.51
CA LEU A 221 -3.65 -10.62 22.59
C LEU A 221 -4.83 -10.30 21.66
N VAL A 222 -5.24 -9.04 21.63
CA VAL A 222 -6.28 -8.54 20.74
C VAL A 222 -5.66 -7.51 19.79
N ILE A 223 -5.78 -7.80 18.49
CA ILE A 223 -5.37 -6.91 17.41
C ILE A 223 -6.63 -6.40 16.71
N GLU A 224 -6.82 -5.09 16.75
CA GLU A 224 -7.90 -4.41 16.03
C GLU A 224 -7.34 -3.83 14.74
N SER A 225 -7.97 -4.14 13.60
CA SER A 225 -7.58 -3.55 12.32
C SER A 225 -8.20 -2.18 12.11
N SER A 226 -7.66 -1.42 11.16
CA SER A 226 -8.24 -0.17 10.69
C SER A 226 -9.66 -0.40 10.16
N GLN A 227 -10.49 0.65 10.17
CA GLN A 227 -11.83 0.60 9.58
C GLN A 227 -11.76 0.42 8.06
N GLN A 228 -10.71 0.96 7.42
CA GLN A 228 -10.48 0.84 5.98
C GLN A 228 -10.21 -0.62 5.56
N SER A 229 -9.66 -1.45 6.46
CA SER A 229 -9.48 -2.88 6.23
C SER A 229 -10.61 -3.74 6.80
N GLY A 230 -11.77 -3.17 7.13
CA GLY A 230 -12.96 -3.91 7.58
C GLY A 230 -13.15 -4.01 9.10
N GLY A 231 -12.29 -3.37 9.91
CA GLY A 231 -12.49 -3.26 11.36
C GLY A 231 -12.48 -4.60 12.12
N TYR A 232 -11.65 -5.55 11.69
CA TYR A 232 -11.53 -6.86 12.32
C TYR A 232 -11.01 -6.77 13.75
N VAL A 233 -11.54 -7.62 14.63
CA VAL A 233 -11.03 -7.83 15.99
C VAL A 233 -10.53 -9.26 16.09
N LEU A 234 -9.21 -9.43 16.17
CA LEU A 234 -8.53 -10.72 16.12
C LEU A 234 -7.93 -11.04 17.48
N GLY A 235 -8.40 -12.12 18.11
CA GLY A 235 -7.96 -12.57 19.42
C GLY A 235 -7.03 -13.78 19.36
N PHE A 236 -5.91 -13.72 20.07
CA PHE A 236 -4.91 -14.79 20.14
C PHE A 236 -4.55 -15.07 21.59
N LYS A 237 -4.72 -16.31 22.04
CA LYS A 237 -4.21 -16.75 23.34
C LYS A 237 -2.82 -17.34 23.19
N ILE A 238 -1.90 -16.88 24.04
CA ILE A 238 -0.49 -17.29 24.08
C ILE A 238 -0.20 -17.68 25.53
N ASP A 239 0.32 -18.89 25.72
CA ASP A 239 0.74 -19.39 27.03
C ASP A 239 2.28 -19.58 27.04
N PRO A 240 2.95 -19.33 28.17
CA PRO A 240 2.40 -18.76 29.40
C PRO A 240 2.21 -17.23 29.28
N VAL A 241 1.60 -16.61 30.30
CA VAL A 241 1.20 -15.19 30.25
C VAL A 241 2.39 -14.23 30.13
N GLU A 242 3.56 -14.63 30.62
CA GLU A 242 4.80 -13.87 30.47
C GLU A 242 5.17 -13.75 28.98
N LYS A 243 5.06 -14.85 28.21
CA LYS A 243 5.31 -14.84 26.77
C LYS A 243 4.28 -14.00 26.03
N LEU A 244 3.01 -14.01 26.46
CA LEU A 244 1.98 -13.11 25.94
C LEU A 244 2.41 -11.63 26.12
N GLN A 245 2.82 -11.25 27.33
CA GLN A 245 3.23 -9.88 27.64
C GLN A 245 4.46 -9.44 26.83
N ASP A 246 5.45 -10.31 26.69
CA ASP A 246 6.66 -10.02 25.91
C ASP A 246 6.36 -9.87 24.42
N SER A 247 5.49 -10.75 23.88
CA SER A 247 5.04 -10.66 22.49
C SER A 247 4.31 -9.35 22.23
N VAL A 248 3.41 -8.92 23.14
CA VAL A 248 2.72 -7.64 23.00
C VAL A 248 3.69 -6.45 23.03
N LYS A 249 4.72 -6.47 23.88
CA LYS A 249 5.75 -5.42 23.93
C LYS A 249 6.55 -5.35 22.63
N GLU A 250 6.97 -6.50 22.11
CA GLU A 250 7.71 -6.61 20.85
C GLU A 250 6.88 -6.08 19.68
N ILE A 251 5.63 -6.57 19.54
CA ILE A 251 4.73 -6.16 18.46
C ILE A 251 4.46 -4.65 18.51
N ASN A 252 4.21 -4.08 19.69
CA ASN A 252 4.01 -2.64 19.83
C ASN A 252 5.26 -1.84 19.46
N SER A 253 6.44 -2.34 19.80
CA SER A 253 7.71 -1.70 19.46
C SER A 253 7.94 -1.70 17.95
N LEU A 254 7.75 -2.85 17.30
CA LEU A 254 7.84 -2.99 15.84
C LEU A 254 6.79 -2.14 15.12
N HIS A 255 5.55 -2.14 15.59
CA HIS A 255 4.48 -1.31 15.02
C HIS A 255 4.82 0.20 15.11
N LYS A 256 5.40 0.65 16.23
CA LYS A 256 5.86 2.04 16.39
C LYS A 256 7.00 2.39 15.43
N VAL A 257 7.99 1.51 15.28
CA VAL A 257 9.12 1.70 14.35
C VAL A 257 8.63 1.71 12.90
N TYR A 258 7.78 0.76 12.52
CA TYR A 258 7.17 0.69 11.18
C TYR A 258 6.36 1.94 10.86
N SER A 259 5.59 2.46 11.83
CA SER A 259 4.76 3.66 11.65
C SER A 259 5.56 4.92 11.34
N ALA A 260 6.82 5.01 11.77
CA ALA A 260 7.67 6.17 11.53
C ALA A 260 8.13 6.27 10.08
N SER A 261 8.37 5.13 9.41
CA SER A 261 8.72 5.05 7.99
C SER A 261 8.23 3.73 7.40
N PRO A 262 6.96 3.66 6.95
CA PRO A 262 6.34 2.43 6.49
C PRO A 262 7.04 1.83 5.27
N ILE A 263 7.19 0.51 5.27
CA ILE A 263 7.62 -0.25 4.09
C ILE A 263 6.37 -0.66 3.31
N PHE A 264 6.15 -0.01 2.15
CA PHE A 264 4.99 -0.28 1.30
C PHE A 264 5.16 -1.44 0.31
N GLY A 265 6.38 -1.96 0.17
CA GLY A 265 6.71 -3.12 -0.67
C GLY A 265 6.86 -2.82 -2.17
N VAL A 266 6.72 -1.56 -2.58
CA VAL A 266 6.82 -1.15 -3.98
C VAL A 266 8.27 -0.85 -4.30
N GLU A 267 8.92 -1.77 -5.00
CA GLU A 267 10.30 -1.67 -5.42
C GLU A 267 10.36 -1.42 -6.93
N TYR A 268 11.01 -0.33 -7.31
CA TYR A 268 11.31 -0.02 -8.70
C TYR A 268 12.56 0.84 -8.75
N GLU A 269 13.56 0.38 -9.49
CA GLU A 269 14.74 1.17 -9.83
C GLU A 269 14.62 1.57 -11.29
N MET A 270 14.76 2.87 -11.58
CA MET A 270 14.91 3.32 -12.95
C MET A 270 16.26 2.86 -13.48
N GLU A 271 16.29 2.23 -14.66
CA GLU A 271 17.54 2.06 -15.40
C GLU A 271 18.21 3.43 -15.58
N GLU A 272 19.51 3.51 -15.31
CA GLU A 272 20.27 4.77 -15.34
C GLU A 272 20.05 5.52 -16.67
N LYS A 273 19.94 6.84 -16.58
CA LYS A 273 19.96 7.71 -17.76
C LYS A 273 21.30 7.51 -18.47
N VAL A 274 21.33 6.69 -19.51
CA VAL A 274 22.42 6.73 -20.48
C VAL A 274 22.27 8.06 -21.22
N PHE A 275 22.99 9.08 -20.75
CA PHE A 275 23.19 10.30 -21.51
C PHE A 275 24.06 9.92 -22.71
N PHE A 276 23.45 9.81 -23.89
CA PHE A 276 24.17 9.89 -25.16
C PHE A 276 24.25 11.34 -25.60
#